data_AF-A0A2I9DFU9-F1
#
_entry.id   AF-A0A2I9DFU9-F1
#
_cell.length_a   1.000
_cell.length_b   1.000
_cell.length_c   1.000
_cell.angle_alpha   90.00
_cell.angle_beta   90.00
_cell.angle_gamma   90.00
#
_symmetry.space_group_name_H-M   'P 1'
#
loop_
_entity.id
_entity.type
_entity.pdbx_description
1 polymer ?
#
loop_
_entity_poly.entity_id
_entity_poly.type
_entity_poly.pdbx_seq_one_letter_code
_entity_poly.pdbx_strand_id
1 'polypeptide(L)' 'MNDMRNMQGEGQKSVVSRCGATNCRYNENEQCMAGQIEVNFSGQMAQCLTFSPEDQMGDTQTVGEGAH' A
#
# COMPACT_ATOMS: atom_id res chain seq x y z
N MET A 1 12.25 41.22 8.49
CA MET A 1 11.63 41.10 7.15
C MET A 1 12.19 39.81 6.55
N ASN A 2 11.55 38.65 6.61
CA ASN A 2 10.14 38.35 6.77
C ASN A 2 9.94 37.03 7.52
N ASP A 3 8.90 37.06 8.33
CA ASP A 3 8.17 35.95 8.93
C ASP A 3 7.51 35.01 7.91
N MET A 4 7.35 33.77 8.36
CA MET A 4 6.23 32.86 8.13
C MET A 4 5.90 32.47 6.68
N ARG A 5 6.18 31.20 6.33
CA ARG A 5 5.12 30.20 6.09
C ARG A 5 5.59 28.82 6.52
N ASN A 6 5.37 28.53 7.80
CA ASN A 6 4.74 27.30 8.27
C ASN A 6 4.84 26.08 7.32
N MET A 7 5.98 25.38 7.31
CA MET A 7 6.05 23.99 6.84
C MET A 7 5.81 23.04 8.01
N GLN A 8 4.69 23.21 8.73
CA GLN A 8 4.10 22.15 9.56
C GLN A 8 3.60 21.04 8.62
N GLY A 9 4.55 20.26 8.11
CA GLY A 9 4.33 18.96 7.49
C GLY A 9 5.08 17.90 8.27
N GLU A 10 5.13 18.01 9.61
CA GLU A 10 5.51 16.88 10.44
C GLU A 10 4.54 15.75 10.12
N GLY A 11 5.10 14.64 9.65
CA GLY A 11 4.39 13.54 9.01
C GLY A 11 3.02 13.28 9.58
N GLN A 12 1.99 13.73 8.87
CA GLN A 12 0.67 13.14 8.95
C GLN A 12 0.80 11.72 8.42
N LYS A 13 1.36 10.83 9.25
CA LYS A 13 1.26 9.40 9.07
C LYS A 13 -0.25 9.14 9.12
N SER A 14 -0.88 8.94 7.98
CA SER A 14 -2.30 8.57 7.93
C SER A 14 -2.49 7.36 8.84
N VAL A 15 -3.13 7.58 9.98
CA VAL A 15 -3.51 6.51 10.89
C VAL A 15 -4.89 6.05 10.46
N VAL A 16 -5.01 4.76 10.17
CA VAL A 16 -6.29 4.13 9.90
C VAL A 16 -7.06 4.06 11.21
N SER A 17 -8.19 4.77 11.31
CA SER A 17 -8.97 4.84 12.56
C SER A 17 -9.66 3.53 12.92
N ARG A 18 -10.03 2.71 11.92
CA ARG A 18 -10.54 1.34 12.08
C ARG A 18 -10.43 0.60 10.76
N CYS A 19 -9.88 -0.61 10.78
CA CYS A 19 -9.60 -1.43 9.61
C CYS A 19 -10.37 -2.75 9.66
N GLY A 20 -11.33 -2.91 8.74
CA GLY A 20 -12.13 -4.13 8.61
C GLY A 20 -11.51 -5.19 7.68
N ALA A 21 -10.26 -5.04 7.29
CA ALA A 21 -9.60 -5.98 6.38
C ALA A 21 -9.38 -7.34 7.08
N THR A 22 -9.99 -8.40 6.55
CA THR A 22 -9.89 -9.75 7.12
C THR A 22 -8.66 -10.52 6.65
N ASN A 23 -8.08 -10.12 5.51
CA ASN A 23 -6.88 -10.70 4.92
C ASN A 23 -5.74 -9.67 4.90
N CYS A 24 -5.26 -9.29 6.09
CA CYS A 24 -4.18 -8.34 6.24
C CYS A 24 -3.32 -8.70 7.46
N ARG A 25 -2.10 -9.18 7.22
CA ARG A 25 -1.14 -9.56 8.26
C ARG A 25 -0.90 -8.49 9.32
N TYR A 26 -0.91 -7.23 8.89
CA TYR A 26 -0.64 -6.08 9.75
C TYR A 26 -1.91 -5.46 10.35
N ASN A 27 -3.05 -6.13 10.22
CA ASN A 27 -4.28 -5.71 10.87
C ASN A 27 -4.37 -6.32 12.26
N GLU A 28 -3.79 -5.63 13.24
CA GLU A 28 -3.89 -6.02 14.64
C GLU A 28 -5.03 -5.27 15.31
N ASN A 29 -6.02 -5.98 15.88
CA ASN A 29 -7.15 -5.37 16.60
C ASN A 29 -7.90 -4.29 15.79
N GLU A 30 -8.19 -4.56 14.52
CA GLU A 30 -8.82 -3.61 13.59
C GLU A 30 -7.98 -2.34 13.36
N GLN A 31 -6.65 -2.40 13.54
CA GLN A 31 -5.72 -1.30 13.29
C GLN A 31 -4.65 -1.73 12.29
N CYS A 32 -4.89 -1.46 11.01
CA CYS A 32 -3.92 -1.72 9.95
C CYS A 32 -2.73 -0.75 10.07
N MET A 33 -1.54 -1.29 10.30
CA MET A 33 -0.31 -0.50 10.41
C MET A 33 0.82 -1.09 9.56
N ALA A 34 1.21 -0.43 8.47
CA ALA A 34 2.46 -0.75 7.78
C ALA A 34 3.58 0.17 8.29
N GLY A 35 4.66 -0.40 8.83
CA GLY A 35 5.78 0.37 9.36
C GLY A 35 6.56 1.09 8.26
N GLN A 36 6.78 0.41 7.13
CA GLN A 36 7.45 0.93 5.95
C GLN A 36 6.97 0.13 4.73
N ILE A 37 6.90 0.79 3.57
CA ILE A 37 6.74 0.12 2.29
C ILE A 37 8.03 0.23 1.49
N GLU A 38 8.38 -0.83 0.76
CA GLU A 38 9.45 -0.79 -0.23
C GLU A 38 8.84 -0.85 -1.62
N VAL A 39 9.29 0.05 -2.50
CA VAL A 39 8.80 0.17 -3.87
C VAL A 39 9.99 0.10 -4.81
N ASN A 40 9.87 -0.73 -5.84
CA ASN A 40 10.83 -0.80 -6.94
C ASN A 40 10.17 -0.37 -8.24
N PHE A 41 10.95 0.17 -9.16
CA PHE A 41 10.53 0.49 -10.51
C PHE A 41 11.16 -0.50 -11.47
N SER A 42 10.31 -1.29 -12.15
CA SER A 42 10.75 -2.19 -13.22
C SER A 42 10.06 -1.79 -14.51
N GLY A 43 10.87 -1.32 -15.48
CA GLY A 43 10.37 -0.71 -16.71
C GLY A 43 9.54 0.54 -16.43
N GLN A 44 8.27 0.52 -16.85
CA GLN A 44 7.31 1.63 -16.66
C GLN A 44 6.32 1.38 -15.51
N MET A 45 6.54 0.35 -14.69
CA MET A 45 5.62 -0.06 -13.62
C MET A 45 6.29 0.01 -12.25
N ALA A 46 5.56 0.51 -11.25
CA ALA A 46 5.96 0.45 -9.84
C ALA A 46 5.49 -0.87 -9.22
N GLN A 47 6.36 -1.51 -8.46
CA GLN A 47 6.09 -2.77 -7.75
C GLN A 47 6.26 -2.55 -6.25
N CYS A 48 5.26 -2.93 -5.46
CA CYS A 48 5.37 -2.92 -4.01
C CYS A 48 6.03 -4.22 -3.54
N LEU A 49 7.28 -4.13 -3.11
CA LEU A 49 8.07 -5.29 -2.69
C LEU A 49 7.67 -5.82 -1.31
N THR A 50 7.07 -4.97 -0.48
CA THR A 50 6.54 -5.36 0.83
C THR A 50 5.15 -5.99 0.77
N PHE A 51 4.53 -6.06 -0.42
CA PHE A 51 3.22 -6.68 -0.58
C PHE A 51 3.34 -8.20 -0.40
N SER A 52 2.52 -8.78 0.49
CA SER A 52 2.47 -10.21 0.74
C SER A 52 1.00 -10.63 0.96
N PRO A 53 0.32 -11.15 -0.07
CA PRO A 53 -1.04 -11.66 0.07
C PRO A 53 -1.02 -12.94 0.92
N GLU A 54 -1.90 -13.06 1.93
CA GLU A 54 -1.93 -14.27 2.78
C GLU A 54 -2.81 -15.38 2.21
N ASP A 55 -3.53 -15.11 1.12
CA ASP A 55 -4.19 -16.16 0.34
C ASP A 55 -4.36 -15.68 -1.11
N GLN A 56 -3.44 -16.06 -1.99
CA GLN A 56 -3.72 -16.07 -3.43
C GLN A 56 -4.23 -17.45 -3.80
N MET A 57 -5.50 -17.72 -3.54
CA MET A 57 -6.27 -18.44 -4.54
C MET A 57 -6.60 -17.48 -5.68
N GLY A 58 -5.76 -17.53 -6.72
CA GLY A 58 -6.21 -17.39 -8.10
C GLY A 58 -6.66 -16.00 -8.57
N ASP A 59 -5.70 -15.12 -8.83
CA ASP A 59 -5.80 -14.21 -9.98
C ASP A 59 -4.48 -14.30 -10.76
N THR A 60 -4.25 -15.49 -11.33
CA THR A 60 -3.61 -15.52 -12.65
C THR A 60 -4.51 -14.67 -13.52
N GLN A 61 -4.12 -13.42 -13.74
CA GLN A 61 -4.60 -12.63 -14.84
C GLN A 61 -4.16 -13.38 -16.10
N THR A 62 -4.96 -14.36 -16.50
CA THR A 62 -5.01 -14.89 -17.85
C THR A 62 -5.26 -13.65 -18.71
N VAL A 63 -4.18 -13.15 -19.32
CA VAL A 63 -4.33 -12.33 -20.51
C VAL A 63 -5.16 -13.17 -21.46
N GLY A 64 -6.41 -12.74 -21.66
CA GLY A 64 -7.29 -13.36 -22.64
C GLY A 64 -6.64 -13.19 -24.00
N GLU A 65 -5.96 -14.22 -24.47
CA GLU A 65 -5.69 -14.42 -25.89
C GLU A 65 -7.04 -14.58 -26.58
N GLY A 66 -7.60 -13.45 -27.03
CA GLY A 66 -8.71 -13.41 -27.95
C GLY A 66 -8.24 -13.92 -29.31
N ALA A 67 -8.73 -15.11 -29.66
CA ALA A 67 -8.64 -15.65 -31.00
C ALA A 67 -9.38 -14.75 -32.01
N HIS A 68 -8.73 -14.50 -33.15
CA HIS A 68 -9.37 -14.22 -34.43
C HIS A 68 -9.12 -15.42 -35.35
#